data_AF-A0A3D0WV67-F1
#
_entry.id   AF-A0A3D0WV67-F1
#
_cell.length_a   1.000
_cell.length_b   1.000
_cell.length_c   1.000
_cell.angle_alpha   90.00
_cell.angle_beta   90.00
_cell.angle_gamma   90.00
#
_symmetry.space_group_name_H-M   'P 1'
#
loop_
_entity.id
_entity.type
_entity.pdbx_description
1 polymer ?
#
loop_
_entity_poly.entity_id
_entity_poly.type
_entity_poly.pdbx_seq_one_letter_code
_entity_poly.pdbx_strand_id
1 'polypeptide(L)'
;MSKQVVETPMMKQYNEIKQQHPDAVLLFRVGDFYETFSDDAITASEILGITLTRRANGAAQFVELAGFPHHALDTYLPKLVRAGKRVAICDQLEDPKLTKTIVKRGITELVTPGVSINDNVLNHKENNFLAAVYSANGKTFGISFLDISTGEFLTTEGNKDETDKLLSSFSPKEILIERGSKRKLGEYFGADYFFFELDDWIFTDDAARERLLNHFNTKNLKGFGVQHLPLGIIASGAVLHYLDITQHTQISHITSLRQL
;
A
#
# COMPACT_ATOMS: atom_id res chain seq x y z
N MET A 1 25.12 -13.91 -30.20
CA MET A 1 24.83 -12.48 -30.00
C MET A 1 23.42 -12.38 -29.47
N SER A 2 23.25 -12.06 -28.18
CA SER A 2 21.95 -11.84 -27.56
C SER A 2 21.25 -10.69 -28.29
N LYS A 3 20.06 -10.94 -28.84
CA LYS A 3 19.23 -9.90 -29.46
C LYS A 3 19.06 -8.77 -28.43
N GLN A 4 19.55 -7.58 -28.75
CA GLN A 4 19.25 -6.38 -27.97
C GLN A 4 17.73 -6.24 -27.88
N VAL A 5 17.21 -6.21 -26.65
CA VAL A 5 15.79 -5.97 -26.37
C VAL A 5 15.48 -4.57 -26.89
N VAL A 6 14.70 -4.48 -27.97
CA VAL A 6 14.23 -3.18 -28.47
C VAL A 6 13.10 -2.74 -27.57
N GLU A 7 13.46 -2.09 -26.47
CA GLU A 7 12.50 -1.48 -25.56
C GLU A 7 11.88 -0.26 -26.24
N THR A 8 10.58 -0.33 -26.53
CA THR A 8 9.88 0.83 -27.08
C THR A 8 9.90 1.99 -26.07
N PRO A 9 9.88 3.26 -26.51
CA PRO A 9 9.87 4.41 -25.59
C PRO A 9 8.78 4.34 -24.52
N MET A 10 7.63 3.73 -24.85
CA MET A 10 6.54 3.48 -23.91
C MET A 10 6.90 2.43 -22.86
N MET A 11 7.46 1.29 -23.27
CA MET A 11 7.87 0.25 -22.32
C MET A 11 9.01 0.72 -21.43
N LYS A 12 9.91 1.56 -21.94
CA LYS A 12 10.95 2.20 -21.14
C LYS A 12 10.34 3.07 -20.03
N GLN A 13 9.40 3.96 -20.40
CA GLN A 13 8.69 4.80 -19.43
C GLN A 13 7.88 3.96 -18.43
N TYR A 14 7.23 2.87 -18.88
CA TYR A 14 6.52 1.94 -18.00
C TYR A 14 7.47 1.30 -16.98
N ASN A 15 8.59 0.76 -17.43
CA ASN A 15 9.57 0.08 -16.58
C ASN A 15 10.23 1.04 -15.57
N GLU A 16 10.55 2.26 -15.99
CA GLU A 16 11.05 3.32 -15.10
C GLU A 16 10.06 3.66 -13.98
N ILE A 17 8.76 3.71 -14.28
CA ILE A 17 7.71 3.97 -13.28
C ILE A 17 7.46 2.73 -12.40
N LYS A 18 7.43 1.54 -12.99
CA LYS A 18 7.24 0.26 -12.26
C LYS A 18 8.37 0.01 -11.26
N GLN A 19 9.61 0.42 -11.56
CA GLN A 19 10.74 0.31 -10.63
C GLN A 19 10.56 1.13 -9.34
N GLN A 20 9.73 2.18 -9.37
CA GLN A 20 9.42 2.96 -8.16
C GLN A 20 8.48 2.20 -7.22
N HIS A 21 7.62 1.32 -7.77
CA HIS A 21 6.66 0.51 -7.02
C HIS A 21 6.62 -0.93 -7.56
N PRO A 22 7.67 -1.73 -7.34
CA PRO A 22 7.78 -3.08 -7.91
C PRO A 22 6.66 -4.01 -7.42
N ASP A 23 6.20 -3.82 -6.17
CA ASP A 23 5.19 -4.67 -5.52
C ASP A 23 3.74 -4.27 -5.84
N ALA A 24 3.50 -3.15 -6.52
CA ALA A 24 2.16 -2.65 -6.82
C ALA A 24 1.78 -2.94 -8.28
N VAL A 25 0.53 -3.32 -8.53
CA VAL A 25 -0.02 -3.43 -9.89
C VAL A 25 -0.06 -2.03 -10.51
N LEU A 26 0.63 -1.82 -11.62
CA LEU A 26 0.70 -0.52 -12.29
C LEU A 26 -0.40 -0.37 -13.35
N LEU A 27 -1.43 0.42 -13.04
CA LEU A 27 -2.45 0.85 -14.00
C LEU A 27 -1.89 2.01 -14.82
N PHE A 28 -1.37 1.70 -16.01
CA PHE A 28 -0.69 2.66 -16.87
C PHE A 28 -1.64 3.23 -17.93
N ARG A 29 -1.91 4.54 -17.87
CA ARG A 29 -2.86 5.16 -18.81
C ARG A 29 -2.30 5.28 -20.21
N VAL A 30 -2.98 4.65 -21.16
CA VAL A 30 -2.69 4.71 -22.60
C VAL A 30 -3.95 5.17 -23.33
N GLY A 31 -4.05 6.48 -23.57
CA GLY A 31 -5.25 7.08 -24.16
C GLY A 31 -6.46 6.88 -23.25
N ASP A 32 -7.47 6.18 -23.76
CA ASP A 32 -8.73 5.93 -23.06
C ASP A 32 -8.74 4.63 -22.24
N PHE A 33 -7.59 3.97 -22.06
CA PHE A 33 -7.48 2.71 -21.32
C PHE A 33 -6.45 2.81 -20.19
N TYR A 34 -6.70 2.09 -19.10
CA TYR A 34 -5.63 1.66 -18.20
C TYR A 34 -5.13 0.30 -18.66
N GLU A 35 -3.83 0.21 -18.95
CA GLU A 35 -3.15 -1.01 -19.36
C GLU A 35 -2.17 -1.45 -18.27
N THR A 36 -2.05 -2.76 -18.10
CA THR A 36 -1.05 -3.44 -17.26
C THR A 36 -0.23 -4.35 -18.17
N PHE A 37 1.01 -4.64 -17.78
CA PHE A 37 1.93 -5.43 -18.61
C PHE A 37 2.62 -6.53 -17.81
N SER A 38 3.08 -7.59 -18.50
CA SER A 38 3.85 -8.69 -17.90
C SER A 38 3.08 -9.35 -16.74
N ASP A 39 3.72 -9.57 -15.59
CA ASP A 39 3.10 -10.24 -14.43
C ASP A 39 1.89 -9.47 -13.87
N ASP A 40 1.89 -8.14 -13.98
CA ASP A 40 0.75 -7.31 -13.59
C ASP A 40 -0.47 -7.60 -14.49
N ALA A 41 -0.24 -7.84 -15.78
CA ALA A 41 -1.31 -8.19 -16.72
C ALA A 41 -1.93 -9.56 -16.43
N ILE A 42 -1.10 -10.55 -16.10
CA ILE A 42 -1.57 -11.89 -15.71
C ILE A 42 -2.43 -11.77 -14.43
N THR A 43 -1.88 -11.10 -13.42
CA THR A 43 -2.55 -10.87 -12.13
C THR A 43 -3.88 -10.11 -12.29
N ALA A 44 -3.87 -9.01 -13.06
CA ALA A 44 -5.06 -8.21 -13.30
C ALA A 44 -6.11 -8.97 -14.11
N SER A 45 -5.70 -9.76 -15.12
CA SER A 45 -6.61 -10.59 -15.91
C SER A 45 -7.36 -11.59 -15.03
N GLU A 46 -6.64 -12.29 -14.16
CA GLU A 46 -7.23 -13.29 -13.25
C GLU A 46 -8.20 -12.67 -12.23
N ILE A 47 -7.80 -11.58 -11.58
CA ILE A 47 -8.62 -10.94 -10.54
C ILE A 47 -9.84 -10.23 -11.13
N LEU A 48 -9.65 -9.54 -12.26
CA LEU A 48 -10.71 -8.72 -12.84
C LEU A 48 -11.62 -9.50 -13.80
N GLY A 49 -11.19 -10.69 -14.24
CA GLY A 49 -11.88 -11.47 -15.26
C GLY A 49 -11.86 -10.81 -16.64
N ILE A 50 -10.81 -10.03 -16.93
CA ILE A 50 -10.63 -9.35 -18.23
C ILE A 50 -9.70 -10.16 -19.14
N THR A 51 -9.81 -9.97 -20.45
CA THR A 51 -9.01 -10.72 -21.42
C THR A 51 -7.52 -10.40 -21.32
N LEU A 52 -6.70 -11.43 -21.09
CA LEU A 52 -5.25 -11.36 -21.28
C LEU A 52 -4.93 -11.44 -22.77
N THR A 53 -4.27 -10.42 -23.29
CA THR A 53 -3.80 -10.36 -24.68
C THR A 53 -2.29 -10.19 -24.73
N ARG A 54 -1.74 -10.05 -25.93
CA ARG A 54 -0.32 -9.83 -26.18
C ARG A 54 -0.11 -8.65 -27.11
N ARG A 55 0.82 -7.77 -26.74
CA ARG A 55 1.23 -6.63 -27.55
C ARG A 55 2.58 -6.91 -28.20
N ALA A 56 2.71 -6.60 -29.48
CA ALA A 56 4.02 -6.61 -30.14
C ALA A 56 4.90 -5.48 -29.59
N ASN A 57 6.08 -5.84 -29.07
CA ASN A 57 7.07 -4.92 -28.51
C ASN A 57 8.34 -4.93 -29.37
N GLY A 58 8.24 -4.41 -30.60
CA GLY A 58 9.36 -4.38 -31.55
C GLY A 58 9.56 -5.69 -32.32
N ALA A 59 10.83 -6.05 -32.57
CA ALA A 59 11.23 -7.10 -33.52
C ALA A 59 10.89 -8.54 -33.06
N ALA A 60 9.60 -8.89 -33.15
CA ALA A 60 9.02 -10.20 -32.88
C ALA A 60 9.03 -10.66 -31.41
N GLN A 61 8.96 -9.70 -30.48
CA GLN A 61 8.71 -9.97 -29.06
C GLN A 61 7.30 -9.56 -28.68
N PHE A 62 6.67 -10.35 -27.81
CA PHE A 62 5.35 -10.07 -27.27
C PHE A 62 5.46 -9.81 -25.78
N VAL A 63 4.61 -8.94 -25.27
CA VAL A 63 4.42 -8.68 -23.84
C VAL A 63 2.96 -8.92 -23.51
N GLU A 64 2.71 -9.66 -22.43
CA GLU A 64 1.40 -9.85 -21.83
C GLU A 64 0.78 -8.50 -21.52
N LEU A 65 -0.48 -8.31 -21.90
CA LEU A 65 -1.22 -7.08 -21.72
C LEU A 65 -2.63 -7.40 -21.26
N ALA A 66 -3.09 -6.70 -20.23
CA ALA A 66 -4.49 -6.68 -19.84
C ALA A 66 -4.88 -5.23 -19.54
N GLY A 67 -6.10 -4.84 -19.88
CA GLY A 67 -6.54 -3.47 -19.66
C GLY A 67 -8.05 -3.31 -19.74
N PHE A 68 -8.52 -2.18 -19.24
CA PHE A 68 -9.93 -1.80 -19.25
C PHE A 68 -10.07 -0.30 -19.53
N PRO A 69 -11.25 0.16 -20.02
CA PRO A 69 -11.46 1.57 -20.31
C PRO A 69 -11.29 2.45 -19.06
N HIS A 70 -10.67 3.62 -19.18
CA HIS A 70 -10.31 4.46 -18.03
C HIS A 70 -11.51 4.87 -17.16
N HIS A 71 -12.68 5.06 -17.77
CA HIS A 71 -13.93 5.38 -17.06
C HIS A 71 -14.47 4.22 -16.21
N ALA A 72 -13.94 3.01 -16.39
CA ALA A 72 -14.27 1.85 -15.57
C ALA A 72 -13.32 1.68 -14.36
N LEU A 73 -12.45 2.66 -14.08
CA LEU A 73 -11.54 2.63 -12.93
C LEU A 73 -12.28 2.37 -11.62
N ASP A 74 -13.38 3.09 -11.38
CA ASP A 74 -14.21 2.94 -10.17
C ASP A 74 -14.84 1.55 -10.03
N THR A 75 -14.93 0.79 -11.12
CA THR A 75 -15.45 -0.59 -11.11
C THR A 75 -14.36 -1.63 -10.85
N TYR A 76 -13.16 -1.43 -11.41
CA TYR A 76 -12.09 -2.43 -11.38
C TYR A 76 -11.09 -2.22 -10.24
N LEU A 77 -10.77 -0.98 -9.89
CA LEU A 77 -9.85 -0.65 -8.80
C LEU A 77 -10.27 -1.31 -7.48
N PRO A 78 -11.55 -1.25 -7.04
CA PRO A 78 -11.96 -1.92 -5.81
C PRO A 78 -11.75 -3.43 -5.81
N LYS A 79 -11.84 -4.09 -6.98
CA LYS A 79 -11.63 -5.54 -7.09
C LYS A 79 -10.17 -5.93 -6.88
N LEU A 80 -9.24 -5.17 -7.46
CA LEU A 80 -7.81 -5.36 -7.25
C LEU A 80 -7.44 -5.16 -5.77
N VAL A 81 -7.94 -4.07 -5.18
CA VAL A 81 -7.65 -3.73 -3.79
C VAL A 81 -8.24 -4.76 -2.81
N ARG A 82 -9.48 -5.23 -3.03
CA ARG A 82 -10.10 -6.29 -2.21
C ARG A 82 -9.40 -7.64 -2.34
N ALA A 83 -8.71 -7.88 -3.46
CA ALA A 83 -7.85 -9.05 -3.64
C ALA A 83 -6.46 -8.87 -2.99
N GLY A 84 -6.27 -7.82 -2.17
CA GLY A 84 -5.02 -7.54 -1.44
C GLY A 84 -3.93 -6.93 -2.30
N LYS A 85 -4.23 -6.47 -3.52
CA LYS A 85 -3.24 -5.84 -4.40
C LYS A 85 -3.14 -4.36 -4.09
N ARG A 86 -1.90 -3.89 -3.94
CA ARG A 86 -1.58 -2.46 -4.02
C ARG A 86 -1.60 -2.06 -5.48
N VAL A 87 -2.15 -0.89 -5.79
CA VAL A 87 -2.39 -0.43 -7.16
C VAL A 87 -1.83 0.97 -7.33
N ALA A 88 -0.86 1.13 -8.22
CA ALA A 88 -0.33 2.43 -8.62
C ALA A 88 -1.07 2.91 -9.87
N ILE A 89 -1.74 4.07 -9.79
CA ILE A 89 -2.43 4.70 -10.91
C ILE A 89 -1.46 5.67 -11.56
N CYS A 90 -1.19 5.46 -12.84
CA CYS A 90 -0.28 6.29 -13.60
C CYS A 90 -1.02 6.99 -14.75
N ASP A 91 -1.20 8.30 -14.60
CA ASP A 91 -1.90 9.15 -15.56
C ASP A 91 -0.96 9.93 -16.47
N GLN A 92 -1.54 10.47 -17.55
CA GLN A 92 -0.88 11.41 -18.45
C GLN A 92 -0.90 12.81 -17.82
N LEU A 93 0.28 13.39 -17.61
CA LEU A 93 0.45 14.70 -16.99
C LEU A 93 0.36 15.85 -17.99
N GLU A 94 0.38 15.52 -19.29
CA GLU A 94 0.38 16.47 -20.40
C GLU A 94 -0.72 16.08 -21.40
N ASP A 95 -1.34 17.07 -22.05
CA ASP A 95 -2.33 16.81 -23.10
C ASP A 95 -1.63 16.18 -24.32
N PRO A 96 -2.06 14.99 -24.78
CA PRO A 96 -1.51 14.32 -25.96
C PRO A 96 -1.51 15.19 -27.23
N LYS A 97 -2.42 16.16 -27.32
CA LYS A 97 -2.54 17.07 -28.48
C LYS A 97 -1.46 18.16 -28.50
N LEU A 98 -0.83 18.46 -27.36
CA LEU A 98 0.13 19.56 -27.22
C LEU A 98 1.59 19.14 -27.45
N THR A 99 1.87 17.84 -27.56
CA THR A 99 3.24 17.31 -27.67
C THR A 99 3.41 16.43 -28.91
N LYS A 100 4.52 16.64 -29.64
CA LYS A 100 4.95 15.78 -30.76
C LYS A 100 5.73 14.55 -30.30
N THR A 101 6.03 14.45 -29.00
CA THR A 101 6.79 13.39 -28.35
C THR A 101 5.89 12.52 -27.48
N ILE A 102 6.43 11.46 -26.86
CA ILE A 102 5.66 10.67 -25.88
C ILE A 102 5.23 11.56 -24.71
N VAL A 103 3.95 11.49 -24.34
CA VAL A 103 3.41 12.25 -23.20
C VAL A 103 4.13 11.87 -21.90
N LYS A 104 4.38 12.87 -21.05
CA LYS A 104 4.85 12.58 -19.69
C LYS A 104 3.75 11.91 -18.88
N ARG A 105 4.18 10.97 -18.06
CA ARG A 105 3.34 10.22 -17.13
C ARG A 105 3.95 10.24 -15.76
N GLY A 106 3.10 10.17 -14.75
CA GLY A 106 3.49 10.08 -13.36
C GLY A 106 2.45 9.30 -12.58
N ILE A 107 2.85 8.80 -11.42
CA ILE A 107 1.92 8.18 -10.50
C ILE A 107 1.11 9.30 -9.84
N THR A 108 -0.19 9.24 -10.02
CA THR A 108 -1.14 10.20 -9.43
C THR A 108 -1.63 9.71 -8.08
N GLU A 109 -1.74 8.40 -7.90
CA GLU A 109 -2.28 7.79 -6.69
C GLU A 109 -1.71 6.39 -6.47
N LEU A 110 -1.41 6.05 -5.21
CA LEU A 110 -1.08 4.69 -4.78
C LEU A 110 -2.17 4.20 -3.83
N VAL A 111 -2.99 3.27 -4.32
CA VAL A 111 -4.13 2.73 -3.58
C VAL A 111 -3.74 1.41 -2.93
N THR A 112 -3.94 1.31 -1.63
CA THR A 112 -3.65 0.08 -0.86
C THR A 112 -4.89 -0.36 -0.09
N PRO A 113 -4.96 -1.65 0.30
CA PRO A 113 -6.11 -2.16 1.05
C PRO A 113 -6.37 -1.39 2.35
N GLY A 114 -5.32 -1.07 3.12
CA GLY A 114 -5.46 -0.49 4.46
C GLY A 114 -5.61 1.03 4.52
N VAL A 115 -5.27 1.77 3.47
CA VAL A 115 -5.33 3.25 3.50
C VAL A 115 -6.20 3.87 2.41
N SER A 116 -7.05 3.08 1.74
CA SER A 116 -7.97 3.65 0.75
C SER A 116 -9.06 4.50 1.41
N ILE A 117 -9.21 5.75 0.98
CA ILE A 117 -10.29 6.68 1.36
C ILE A 117 -11.41 6.70 0.30
N ASN A 118 -11.22 6.00 -0.82
CA ASN A 118 -12.16 6.03 -1.94
C ASN A 118 -13.46 5.29 -1.57
N ASP A 119 -14.60 5.99 -1.62
CA ASP A 119 -15.93 5.45 -1.33
C ASP A 119 -16.29 4.21 -2.17
N ASN A 120 -15.75 4.09 -3.38
CA ASN A 120 -15.99 2.92 -4.24
C ASN A 120 -15.23 1.67 -3.75
N VAL A 121 -14.16 1.87 -2.99
CA VAL A 121 -13.34 0.81 -2.38
C VAL A 121 -13.89 0.46 -0.99
N LEU A 122 -14.20 1.48 -0.19
CA LEU A 122 -14.70 1.34 1.17
C LEU A 122 -16.09 0.68 1.22
N ASN A 123 -16.31 -0.14 2.24
CA ASN A 123 -17.64 -0.62 2.60
C ASN A 123 -18.11 0.20 3.79
N HIS A 124 -19.09 1.10 3.61
CA HIS A 124 -19.57 1.99 4.69
C HIS A 124 -20.14 1.28 5.93
N LYS A 125 -20.27 -0.05 5.92
CA LYS A 125 -20.73 -0.84 7.07
C LYS A 125 -19.60 -1.40 7.93
N GLU A 126 -18.35 -1.26 7.49
CA GLU A 126 -17.17 -1.83 8.16
C GLU A 126 -16.05 -0.81 8.20
N ASN A 127 -15.28 -0.80 9.29
CA ASN A 127 -14.08 0.02 9.38
C ASN A 127 -12.99 -0.52 8.44
N ASN A 128 -12.16 0.37 7.91
CA ASN A 128 -11.02 -0.01 7.06
C ASN A 128 -9.71 0.20 7.82
N PHE A 129 -9.42 -0.72 8.75
CA PHE A 129 -8.21 -0.62 9.56
C PHE A 129 -6.96 -1.05 8.78
N LEU A 130 -5.97 -0.15 8.75
CA LEU A 130 -4.56 -0.48 8.61
C LEU A 130 -4.03 -0.90 9.99
N ALA A 131 -3.28 -1.99 10.05
CA ALA A 131 -2.55 -2.36 11.26
C ALA A 131 -1.03 -2.31 11.05
N ALA A 132 -0.28 -2.19 12.15
CA ALA A 132 1.14 -2.49 12.18
C ALA A 132 1.44 -3.41 13.36
N VAL A 133 2.30 -4.40 13.15
CA VAL A 133 2.72 -5.36 14.19
C VAL A 133 4.24 -5.42 14.26
N TYR A 134 4.78 -5.22 15.45
CA TYR A 134 6.22 -5.27 15.71
C TYR A 134 6.54 -6.15 16.92
N SER A 135 7.63 -6.91 16.86
CA SER A 135 8.14 -7.65 18.01
C SER A 135 9.65 -7.77 17.97
N ALA A 136 10.31 -7.27 19.03
CA ALA A 136 11.76 -7.36 19.17
C ALA A 136 12.23 -8.77 19.59
N ASN A 137 11.39 -9.54 20.29
CA ASN A 137 11.79 -10.79 20.96
C ASN A 137 10.89 -12.00 20.65
N GLY A 138 9.83 -11.83 19.85
CA GLY A 138 8.85 -12.86 19.51
C GLY A 138 7.93 -13.28 20.67
N LYS A 139 7.95 -12.58 21.81
CA LYS A 139 7.13 -12.86 22.99
C LYS A 139 6.11 -11.75 23.25
N THR A 140 6.57 -10.51 23.15
CA THR A 140 5.73 -9.32 23.30
C THR A 140 5.63 -8.62 21.95
N PHE A 141 4.44 -8.16 21.63
CA PHE A 141 4.11 -7.52 20.37
C PHE A 141 3.54 -6.14 20.65
N GLY A 142 4.04 -5.15 19.93
CA GLY A 142 3.37 -3.87 19.78
C GLY A 142 2.43 -3.95 18.59
N ILE A 143 1.21 -3.48 18.77
CA ILE A 143 0.22 -3.40 17.71
C ILE A 143 -0.38 -2.00 17.65
N SER A 144 -0.63 -1.54 16.43
CA SER A 144 -1.30 -0.28 16.17
C SER A 144 -2.36 -0.48 15.09
N PHE A 145 -3.47 0.24 15.20
CA PHE A 145 -4.56 0.25 14.23
C PHE A 145 -4.94 1.67 13.89
N LEU A 146 -5.07 1.96 12.60
CA LEU A 146 -5.55 3.24 12.10
C LEU A 146 -6.67 3.01 11.10
N ASP A 147 -7.81 3.65 11.34
CA ASP A 147 -8.78 3.91 10.27
C ASP A 147 -8.55 5.33 9.76
N ILE A 148 -8.01 5.42 8.55
CA ILE A 148 -7.67 6.71 7.92
C ILE A 148 -8.92 7.55 7.63
N SER A 149 -10.10 6.96 7.46
CA SER A 149 -11.32 7.69 7.12
C SER A 149 -11.91 8.42 8.33
N THR A 150 -11.82 7.80 9.52
CA THR A 150 -12.36 8.37 10.77
C THR A 150 -11.30 9.07 11.61
N GLY A 151 -10.02 8.78 11.36
CA GLY A 151 -8.91 9.24 12.19
C GLY A 151 -8.77 8.46 13.50
N GLU A 152 -9.49 7.34 13.65
CA GLU A 152 -9.37 6.47 14.81
C GLU A 152 -8.00 5.79 14.81
N PHE A 153 -7.16 6.18 15.77
CA PHE A 153 -5.80 5.68 15.90
C PHE A 153 -5.56 5.09 17.29
N LEU A 154 -5.24 3.80 17.32
CA LEU A 154 -5.28 2.94 18.48
C LEU A 154 -3.97 2.16 18.60
N THR A 155 -3.47 1.93 19.81
CA THR A 155 -2.29 1.09 20.02
C THR A 155 -2.31 0.37 21.36
N THR A 156 -1.65 -0.77 21.43
CA THR A 156 -1.40 -1.48 22.69
C THR A 156 -0.19 -2.40 22.57
N GLU A 157 0.15 -3.04 23.67
CA GLU A 157 1.17 -4.09 23.74
C GLU A 157 0.62 -5.30 24.45
N GLY A 158 1.00 -6.48 23.98
CA GLY A 158 0.56 -7.72 24.59
C GLY A 158 1.41 -8.91 24.18
N ASN A 159 1.01 -10.07 24.68
CA ASN A 159 1.54 -11.33 24.22
C ASN A 159 0.91 -11.74 22.86
N LYS A 160 1.36 -12.87 22.33
CA LYS A 160 0.86 -13.43 21.07
C LYS A 160 -0.67 -13.59 21.06
N ASP A 161 -1.25 -14.20 22.09
CA ASP A 161 -2.68 -14.53 22.12
C ASP A 161 -3.57 -13.29 22.22
N GLU A 162 -3.12 -12.26 22.94
CA GLU A 162 -3.77 -10.95 23.01
C GLU A 162 -3.74 -10.26 21.64
N THR A 163 -2.59 -10.30 20.96
CA THR A 163 -2.41 -9.71 19.63
C THR A 163 -3.27 -10.42 18.59
N ASP A 164 -3.34 -11.74 18.62
CA ASP A 164 -4.15 -12.56 17.71
C ASP A 164 -5.65 -12.26 17.83
N LYS A 165 -6.14 -12.10 19.07
CA LYS A 165 -7.51 -11.69 19.34
C LYS A 165 -7.81 -10.30 18.77
N LEU A 166 -6.89 -9.36 18.92
CA LEU A 166 -7.06 -8.00 18.38
C LEU A 166 -7.07 -8.01 16.85
N LEU A 167 -6.14 -8.72 16.21
CA LEU A 167 -6.12 -8.86 14.75
C LEU A 167 -7.42 -9.47 14.23
N SER A 168 -7.92 -10.51 14.90
CA SER A 168 -9.21 -11.14 14.56
C SER A 168 -10.39 -10.17 14.76
N SER A 169 -10.42 -9.44 15.87
CA SER A 169 -11.52 -8.53 16.20
C SER A 169 -11.57 -7.29 15.30
N PHE A 170 -10.43 -6.72 14.95
CA PHE A 170 -10.33 -5.53 14.10
C PHE A 170 -10.33 -5.88 12.62
N SER A 171 -9.94 -7.11 12.25
CA SER A 171 -9.89 -7.61 10.88
C SER A 171 -9.24 -6.61 9.90
N PRO A 172 -7.99 -6.18 10.17
CA PRO A 172 -7.33 -5.16 9.36
C PRO A 172 -7.18 -5.61 7.91
N LYS A 173 -7.39 -4.69 6.98
CA LYS A 173 -7.28 -4.98 5.55
C LYS A 173 -5.84 -5.03 5.07
N GLU A 174 -4.90 -4.51 5.86
CA GLU A 174 -3.47 -4.54 5.58
C GLU A 174 -2.69 -4.52 6.90
N ILE A 175 -1.61 -5.29 7.00
CA ILE A 175 -0.75 -5.33 8.18
C ILE A 175 0.68 -4.98 7.79
N LEU A 176 1.19 -3.89 8.32
CA LEU A 176 2.57 -3.46 8.19
C LEU A 176 3.45 -4.24 9.15
N ILE A 177 4.58 -4.73 8.63
CA ILE A 177 5.52 -5.53 9.39
C ILE A 177 6.95 -5.18 9.00
N GLU A 178 7.88 -5.48 9.91
CA GLU A 178 9.31 -5.34 9.63
C GLU A 178 9.76 -6.34 8.55
N ARG A 179 10.59 -5.88 7.62
CA ARG A 179 11.18 -6.72 6.58
C ARG A 179 11.90 -7.93 7.18
N GLY A 180 11.57 -9.11 6.68
CA GLY A 180 12.11 -10.40 7.16
C GLY A 180 11.26 -11.05 8.26
N SER A 181 10.26 -10.36 8.81
CA SER A 181 9.39 -10.88 9.87
C SER A 181 8.14 -11.59 9.34
N LYS A 182 7.85 -11.49 8.03
CA LYS A 182 6.62 -12.04 7.42
C LYS A 182 6.36 -13.51 7.73
N ARG A 183 7.37 -14.36 7.58
CA ARG A 183 7.23 -15.81 7.83
C ARG A 183 6.88 -16.10 9.28
N LYS A 184 7.60 -15.50 10.23
CA LYS A 184 7.37 -15.71 11.67
C LYS A 184 5.98 -15.21 12.10
N LEU A 185 5.58 -14.03 11.61
CA LEU A 185 4.27 -13.47 11.91
C LEU A 185 3.14 -14.28 11.26
N GLY A 186 3.35 -14.81 10.06
CA GLY A 186 2.43 -15.75 9.41
C GLY A 186 2.28 -17.07 10.18
N GLU A 187 3.35 -17.58 10.78
CA GLU A 187 3.29 -18.74 11.70
C GLU A 187 2.54 -18.42 13.00
N TYR A 188 2.56 -17.17 13.46
CA TYR A 188 1.89 -16.76 14.69
C TYR A 188 0.41 -16.46 14.51
N PHE A 189 0.05 -15.70 13.48
CA PHE A 189 -1.29 -15.11 13.31
C PHE A 189 -2.02 -15.63 12.07
N GLY A 190 -1.38 -16.47 11.25
CA GLY A 190 -1.92 -16.97 10.00
C GLY A 190 -1.40 -16.22 8.78
N ALA A 191 -1.34 -16.92 7.65
CA ALA A 191 -0.82 -16.39 6.39
C ALA A 191 -1.86 -15.65 5.53
N ASP A 192 -3.13 -15.64 5.96
CA ASP A 192 -4.24 -15.09 5.20
C ASP A 192 -4.30 -13.55 5.25
N TYR A 193 -3.58 -12.92 6.19
CA TYR A 193 -3.45 -11.47 6.25
C TYR A 193 -2.58 -10.91 5.12
N PHE A 194 -2.96 -9.75 4.62
CA PHE A 194 -2.15 -9.00 3.67
C PHE A 194 -1.01 -8.27 4.39
N PHE A 195 0.11 -8.98 4.55
CA PHE A 195 1.34 -8.42 5.11
C PHE A 195 2.11 -7.57 4.10
N PHE A 196 2.46 -6.34 4.49
CA PHE A 196 3.36 -5.47 3.77
C PHE A 196 4.63 -5.20 4.57
N GLU A 197 5.78 -5.51 3.98
CA GLU A 197 7.09 -5.37 4.63
C GLU A 197 7.65 -3.97 4.40
N LEU A 198 7.92 -3.27 5.51
CA LEU A 198 8.64 -2.00 5.52
C LEU A 198 10.07 -2.21 6.02
N ASP A 199 10.94 -1.28 5.67
CA ASP A 199 12.33 -1.31 6.11
C ASP A 199 12.45 -1.30 7.64
N ASP A 200 13.48 -1.95 8.15
CA ASP A 200 13.77 -2.12 9.58
C ASP A 200 13.94 -0.79 10.32
N TRP A 201 14.56 0.22 9.68
CA TRP A 201 14.75 1.54 10.28
C TRP A 201 13.44 2.24 10.65
N ILE A 202 12.33 1.91 9.98
CA ILE A 202 10.98 2.43 10.27
C ILE A 202 10.47 1.87 11.61
N PHE A 203 10.91 0.67 12.00
CA PHE A 203 10.54 0.01 13.24
C PHE A 203 11.52 0.28 14.39
N THR A 204 12.02 1.51 14.48
CA THR A 204 12.90 1.96 15.57
C THR A 204 12.19 2.94 16.50
N ASP A 205 12.53 2.95 17.80
CA ASP A 205 11.90 3.84 18.79
C ASP A 205 12.13 5.32 18.44
N ASP A 206 13.35 5.67 17.98
CA ASP A 206 13.70 7.04 17.60
C ASP A 206 12.85 7.53 16.41
N ALA A 207 12.82 6.77 15.31
CA ALA A 207 12.04 7.14 14.11
C ALA A 207 10.54 7.23 14.42
N ALA A 208 10.02 6.28 15.20
CA ALA A 208 8.61 6.24 15.57
C ALA A 208 8.21 7.43 16.45
N ARG A 209 9.01 7.74 17.48
CA ARG A 209 8.77 8.89 18.36
C ARG A 209 8.86 10.19 17.58
N GLU A 210 9.91 10.38 16.78
CA GLU A 210 10.05 11.57 15.96
C GLU A 210 8.80 11.79 15.11
N ARG A 211 8.35 10.75 14.39
CA ARG A 211 7.18 10.85 13.51
C ARG A 211 5.89 11.16 14.26
N LEU A 212 5.65 10.51 15.40
CA LEU A 212 4.45 10.73 16.22
C LEU A 212 4.44 12.12 16.86
N LEU A 213 5.58 12.56 17.41
CA LEU A 213 5.70 13.87 18.06
C LEU A 213 5.54 15.01 17.05
N ASN A 214 6.11 14.86 15.86
CA ASN A 214 5.93 15.81 14.76
C ASN A 214 4.47 15.87 14.30
N HIS A 215 3.80 14.72 14.16
CA HIS A 215 2.39 14.65 13.78
C HIS A 215 1.47 15.36 14.77
N PHE A 216 1.58 14.99 16.05
CA PHE A 216 0.73 15.54 17.11
C PHE A 216 1.17 16.91 17.58
N ASN A 217 2.32 17.42 17.11
CA ASN A 217 2.94 18.65 17.55
C ASN A 217 3.09 18.71 19.09
N THR A 218 3.64 17.66 19.68
CA THR A 218 3.85 17.53 21.13
C THR A 218 5.31 17.22 21.47
N LYS A 219 5.70 17.45 22.73
CA LYS A 219 7.07 17.16 23.21
C LYS A 219 7.25 15.74 23.74
N ASN A 220 6.17 15.06 24.07
CA ASN A 220 6.16 13.71 24.60
C ASN A 220 4.75 13.09 24.44
N LEU A 221 4.65 11.79 24.66
CA LEU A 221 3.40 11.04 24.50
C LEU A 221 2.63 10.83 25.81
N LYS A 222 2.99 11.54 26.90
CA LYS A 222 2.32 11.37 28.21
C LYS A 222 0.84 11.73 28.13
N GLY A 223 0.51 12.79 27.41
CA GLY A 223 -0.88 13.27 27.25
C GLY A 223 -1.79 12.27 26.54
N PHE A 224 -1.22 11.32 25.79
CA PHE A 224 -1.95 10.26 25.08
C PHE A 224 -2.07 8.98 25.89
N GLY A 225 -1.43 8.88 27.06
CA GLY A 225 -1.43 7.68 27.90
C GLY A 225 -0.51 6.55 27.42
N VAL A 226 0.04 6.62 26.20
CA VAL A 226 0.77 5.50 25.57
C VAL A 226 2.28 5.51 25.78
N GLN A 227 2.84 6.48 26.53
CA GLN A 227 4.31 6.60 26.65
C GLN A 227 5.01 5.36 27.21
N HIS A 228 4.30 4.55 28.00
CA HIS A 228 4.81 3.33 28.62
C HIS A 228 4.77 2.10 27.69
N LEU A 229 4.32 2.28 26.44
CA LEU A 229 4.17 1.24 25.41
C LEU A 229 5.23 1.44 24.29
N PRO A 230 6.50 1.09 24.51
CA PRO A 230 7.57 1.28 23.52
C PRO A 230 7.36 0.54 22.17
N LEU A 231 6.99 -0.74 22.17
CA LEU A 231 6.64 -1.50 20.97
C LEU A 231 5.35 -0.97 20.31
N GLY A 232 4.36 -0.54 21.08
CA GLY A 232 3.14 0.08 20.55
C GLY A 232 3.42 1.40 19.85
N ILE A 233 4.32 2.20 20.42
CA ILE A 233 4.86 3.43 19.81
C ILE A 233 5.56 3.10 18.50
N ILE A 234 6.43 2.09 18.46
CA ILE A 234 7.12 1.65 17.25
C ILE A 234 6.12 1.28 16.15
N ALA A 235 5.14 0.43 16.46
CA ALA A 235 4.09 0.04 15.52
C ALA A 235 3.30 1.27 15.01
N SER A 236 2.96 2.20 15.90
CA SER A 236 2.24 3.44 15.55
C SER A 236 3.06 4.39 14.68
N GLY A 237 4.38 4.47 14.91
CA GLY A 237 5.30 5.21 14.05
C GLY A 237 5.32 4.66 12.63
N ALA A 238 5.38 3.32 12.49
CA ALA A 238 5.34 2.66 11.19
C ALA A 238 4.04 2.95 10.42
N VAL A 239 2.89 2.98 11.10
CA VAL A 239 1.60 3.39 10.52
C VAL A 239 1.70 4.79 9.91
N LEU A 240 2.15 5.79 10.67
CA LEU A 240 2.24 7.17 10.18
C LEU A 240 3.28 7.31 9.05
N HIS A 241 4.39 6.60 9.13
CA HIS A 241 5.39 6.60 8.07
C HIS A 241 4.84 6.00 6.77
N TYR A 242 4.00 4.97 6.87
CA TYR A 242 3.34 4.39 5.70
C TYR A 242 2.37 5.35 5.01
N LEU A 243 1.69 6.23 5.76
CA LEU A 243 0.87 7.28 5.19
C LEU A 243 1.71 8.24 4.31
N ASP A 244 2.94 8.55 4.73
CA ASP A 244 3.85 9.40 3.95
C ASP A 244 4.25 8.71 2.64
N ILE A 245 4.65 7.44 2.70
CA ILE A 245 5.05 6.65 1.52
C ILE A 245 3.88 6.51 0.53
N THR A 246 2.65 6.39 1.05
CA THR A 246 1.43 6.29 0.25
C THR A 246 0.84 7.64 -0.13
N GLN A 247 1.56 8.75 0.13
CA GLN A 247 1.20 10.13 -0.24
C GLN A 247 -0.12 10.65 0.39
N HIS A 248 -0.51 10.08 1.54
CA HIS A 248 -1.65 10.54 2.32
C HIS A 248 -1.24 11.73 3.20
N THR A 249 -1.37 12.94 2.64
CA THR A 249 -0.91 14.19 3.28
C THR A 249 -1.99 14.92 4.08
N GLN A 250 -3.27 14.68 3.78
CA GLN A 250 -4.41 15.30 4.48
C GLN A 250 -4.84 14.46 5.68
N ILE A 251 -3.99 14.40 6.71
CA ILE A 251 -4.15 13.53 7.88
C ILE A 251 -4.34 14.30 9.20
N SER A 252 -4.72 15.57 9.13
CA SER A 252 -4.87 16.46 10.30
C SER A 252 -6.00 16.06 11.24
N HIS A 253 -6.96 15.26 10.77
CA HIS A 253 -8.05 14.70 11.58
C HIS A 253 -7.61 13.55 12.49
N ILE A 254 -6.43 12.96 12.26
CA ILE A 254 -5.80 11.99 13.17
C ILE A 254 -5.25 12.77 14.38
N THR A 255 -6.10 13.07 15.35
CA THR A 255 -5.81 14.03 16.43
C THR A 255 -5.28 13.40 17.72
N SER A 256 -5.44 12.08 17.90
CA SER A 256 -5.01 11.38 19.11
C SER A 256 -4.63 9.95 18.81
N LEU A 257 -3.55 9.48 19.44
CA LEU A 257 -3.25 8.06 19.58
C LEU A 257 -3.82 7.59 20.93
N ARG A 258 -4.68 6.58 20.93
CA ARG A 258 -5.31 6.07 22.16
C ARG A 258 -4.84 4.66 22.49
N GLN A 259 -4.75 4.35 23.78
CA GLN A 259 -4.53 2.99 24.24
C GLN A 259 -5.81 2.16 24.11
N LEU A 260 -5.69 0.92 23.62
CA LEU A 260 -6.75 -0.10 23.67
C LEU A 260 -6.89 -0.75 25.05
#